data_AF-A0A8D5FRU2-F1
#
_entry.id   AF-A0A8D5FRU2-F1
#
_cell.length_a   1.000
_cell.length_b   1.000
_cell.length_c   1.000
_cell.angle_alpha   90.00
_cell.angle_beta   90.00
_cell.angle_gamma   90.00
#
_symmetry.space_group_name_H-M   'P 1'
#
loop_
_entity.id
_entity.type
_entity.pdbx_description
1 polymer ?
#
loop_
_entity_poly.entity_id
_entity_poly.type
_entity_poly.pdbx_seq_one_letter_code
_entity_poly.pdbx_strand_id
1 'polypeptide(L)'
;MPLIKWRDSYSVGVEQFDNEHKILVDLINEMFIVVRDKKSVDHLAYAIDQLIEYTQNHFSSEEEALAQVNYPDLDAHKDMHGRLIKDVQKHKKRIENNDRQERTDFYHFLRDWLLTHIVEEDMLYKNYFS
;
A
#
# COMPACT_ATOMS: atom_id res chain seq x y z
N MET A 1 -0.67 11.82 16.53
CA MET A 1 0.62 11.38 15.96
C MET A 1 0.33 10.49 14.76
N PRO A 2 1.12 10.56 13.69
CA PRO A 2 1.03 9.56 12.63
C PRO A 2 1.36 8.20 13.24
N LEU A 3 0.62 7.15 12.86
CA LEU A 3 0.92 5.81 13.35
C LEU A 3 2.10 5.19 12.63
N ILE A 4 2.25 5.52 11.35
CA ILE A 4 3.39 5.14 10.55
C ILE A 4 4.21 6.39 10.30
N LYS A 5 5.48 6.35 10.67
CA LYS A 5 6.45 7.41 10.38
C LYS A 5 7.46 6.85 9.39
N TRP A 6 7.60 7.50 8.24
CA TRP A 6 8.65 7.19 7.28
C TRP A 6 10.03 7.22 7.95
N ARG A 7 10.90 6.30 7.54
CA ARG A 7 12.29 6.18 8.01
C ARG A 7 13.17 5.95 6.79
N ASP A 8 14.38 6.49 6.82
CA ASP A 8 15.34 6.31 5.71
C ASP A 8 15.69 4.83 5.48
N SER A 9 15.49 3.96 6.47
CA SER A 9 15.61 2.50 6.34
C SER A 9 14.59 1.86 5.39
N TYR A 10 13.54 2.58 5.01
CA TYR A 10 12.54 2.14 4.02
C TYR A 10 12.87 2.60 2.59
N SER A 11 13.96 3.35 2.41
CA SER A 11 14.34 3.88 1.10
C SER A 11 14.88 2.78 0.20
N VAL A 12 14.24 2.61 -0.94
CA VAL A 12 14.64 1.65 -2.00
C VAL A 12 15.70 2.24 -2.93
N GLY A 13 16.17 3.47 -2.66
CA GLY A 13 17.22 4.15 -3.44
C GLY A 13 16.74 4.76 -4.75
N VAL A 14 15.44 4.67 -5.06
CA VAL A 14 14.80 5.31 -6.20
C VAL A 14 13.90 6.43 -5.69
N GLU A 15 14.27 7.68 -5.95
CA GLU A 15 13.58 8.86 -5.38
C GLU A 15 12.08 8.88 -5.70
N GLN A 16 11.71 8.45 -6.90
CA GLN A 16 10.31 8.34 -7.31
C GLN A 16 9.54 7.38 -6.39
N PHE A 17 10.00 6.14 -6.21
CA PHE A 17 9.33 5.13 -5.39
C PHE A 17 9.32 5.52 -3.92
N ASP A 18 10.40 6.10 -3.41
CA ASP A 18 10.44 6.61 -2.04
C ASP A 18 9.38 7.70 -1.79
N ASN A 19 9.10 8.53 -2.79
CA ASN A 19 8.06 9.56 -2.68
C ASN A 19 6.65 8.95 -2.79
N GLU A 20 6.45 7.96 -3.67
CA GLU A 20 5.19 7.21 -3.77
C GLU A 20 4.89 6.44 -2.48
N HIS A 21 5.88 5.77 -1.88
CA HIS A 21 5.74 5.07 -0.60
C HIS A 21 5.39 6.02 0.55
N LYS A 22 5.97 7.23 0.59
CA LYS A 22 5.60 8.25 1.60
C LYS A 22 4.14 8.65 1.46
N ILE A 23 3.65 8.83 0.23
CA ILE A 23 2.25 9.16 -0.03
C ILE A 23 1.33 7.99 0.39
N LEU A 24 1.70 6.74 0.11
CA LEU A 24 0.97 5.56 0.59
C LEU A 24 0.91 5.51 2.12
N VAL A 25 2.03 5.80 2.80
CA VAL A 25 2.10 5.91 4.26
C VAL A 25 1.15 6.99 4.78
N ASP A 26 1.09 8.14 4.12
CA ASP A 26 0.19 9.23 4.50
C ASP A 26 -1.28 8.86 4.30
N LEU A 27 -1.64 8.22 3.18
CA LEU A 27 -2.99 7.71 2.93
C LEU A 27 -3.44 6.69 3.99
N ILE A 28 -2.54 5.78 4.39
CA ILE A 28 -2.83 4.82 5.47
C ILE A 28 -3.00 5.52 6.82
N ASN A 29 -2.20 6.56 7.10
CA ASN A 29 -2.36 7.38 8.31
C ASN A 29 -3.69 8.14 8.32
N GLU A 30 -4.13 8.69 7.18
CA GLU A 30 -5.43 9.33 7.04
C GLU A 30 -6.59 8.35 7.25
N MET A 31 -6.46 7.14 6.71
CA MET A 31 -7.44 6.08 6.91
C MET A 31 -7.62 5.71 8.38
N PHE A 32 -6.53 5.68 9.16
CA PHE A 32 -6.65 5.51 10.61
C PHE A 32 -7.49 6.61 11.26
N ILE A 33 -7.33 7.87 10.84
CA ILE A 33 -8.12 8.98 11.38
C ILE A 33 -9.61 8.77 11.06
N VAL A 34 -9.94 8.34 9.85
CA VAL A 34 -11.31 8.02 9.43
C VAL A 34 -11.92 6.90 10.30
N VAL A 35 -11.15 5.84 10.59
CA VAL A 35 -11.57 4.74 11.46
C VAL A 35 -11.71 5.19 12.92
N ARG A 36 -10.72 5.89 13.47
CA ARG A 36 -10.69 6.40 14.86
C ARG A 36 -11.86 7.35 15.13
N ASP A 37 -12.10 8.29 14.22
CA ASP A 37 -13.15 9.30 14.37
C ASP A 37 -14.54 8.75 14.03
N LYS A 38 -14.66 7.42 13.79
CA LYS A 38 -15.91 6.70 13.51
C LYS A 38 -16.72 7.37 12.40
N LYS A 39 -16.05 7.84 11.33
CA LYS A 39 -16.71 8.39 10.14
C LYS A 39 -17.65 7.35 9.50
N SER A 40 -18.55 7.81 8.63
CA SER A 40 -19.52 6.92 7.97
C SER A 40 -18.83 5.87 7.10
N VAL A 41 -19.55 4.79 6.82
CA VAL A 41 -19.08 3.70 5.92
C VAL A 41 -18.74 4.27 4.54
N ASP A 42 -19.57 5.15 4.00
CA ASP A 42 -19.34 5.78 2.68
C ASP A 42 -18.02 6.57 2.62
N HIS A 43 -17.69 7.31 3.68
CA HIS A 43 -16.43 8.06 3.75
C HIS A 43 -15.22 7.11 3.78
N LEU A 44 -15.32 5.99 4.51
CA LEU A 44 -14.26 4.99 4.56
C LEU A 44 -14.13 4.26 3.22
N ALA A 45 -15.24 3.88 2.60
CA ALA A 45 -15.25 3.25 1.28
C ALA A 45 -14.61 4.16 0.21
N TYR A 46 -14.94 5.46 0.23
CA TYR A 46 -14.32 6.44 -0.66
C TYR A 46 -12.81 6.59 -0.43
N ALA A 47 -12.37 6.65 0.83
CA ALA A 47 -10.93 6.69 1.16
C ALA A 47 -10.21 5.42 0.68
N ILE A 48 -10.87 4.25 0.74
CA ILE A 48 -10.35 2.99 0.22
C ILE A 48 -10.20 3.04 -1.30
N ASP A 49 -11.17 3.62 -2.02
CA ASP A 49 -11.08 3.75 -3.48
C ASP A 49 -9.88 4.61 -3.90
N GLN A 50 -9.65 5.73 -3.20
CA GLN A 50 -8.48 6.58 -3.43
C GLN A 50 -7.17 5.86 -3.14
N LEU A 51 -7.12 5.05 -2.07
CA LEU A 51 -5.96 4.22 -1.78
C LEU A 51 -5.72 3.18 -2.87
N ILE A 52 -6.76 2.47 -3.33
CA ILE A 52 -6.64 1.46 -4.40
C ILE A 52 -6.09 2.11 -5.67
N GLU A 53 -6.66 3.23 -6.08
CA GLU A 53 -6.24 3.96 -7.29
C GLU A 53 -4.77 4.35 -7.21
N TYR A 54 -4.34 4.95 -6.10
CA TYR A 54 -2.95 5.35 -5.91
C TYR A 54 -2.00 4.14 -5.88
N THR A 55 -2.39 3.08 -5.18
CA THR A 55 -1.60 1.84 -5.07
C THR A 55 -1.41 1.17 -6.43
N GLN A 56 -2.43 1.13 -7.27
CA GLN A 56 -2.33 0.58 -8.63
C GLN A 56 -1.39 1.37 -9.53
N ASN A 57 -1.41 2.71 -9.42
CA ASN A 57 -0.52 3.58 -10.19
C ASN A 57 0.94 3.42 -9.75
N HIS A 58 1.18 3.32 -8.45
CA HIS A 58 2.50 3.02 -7.88
C HIS A 58 3.03 1.67 -8.40
N PHE A 59 2.24 0.59 -8.24
CA PHE A 59 2.61 -0.74 -8.73
C PHE A 59 2.90 -0.76 -10.23
N SER A 60 2.10 -0.05 -11.03
CA SER A 60 2.34 0.03 -12.47
C SER A 60 3.67 0.73 -12.79
N SER A 61 3.97 1.83 -12.10
CA SER A 61 5.22 2.58 -12.27
C SER A 61 6.45 1.76 -11.88
N GLU A 62 6.35 1.04 -10.77
CA GLU A 62 7.38 0.14 -10.26
C GLU A 62 7.60 -1.06 -11.21
N GLU A 63 6.53 -1.73 -11.62
CA GLU A 63 6.59 -2.88 -12.53
C GLU A 63 7.17 -2.50 -13.91
N GLU A 64 6.85 -1.31 -14.42
CA GLU A 64 7.43 -0.77 -15.65
C GLU A 64 8.94 -0.55 -15.52
N ALA A 65 9.39 0.02 -14.41
CA ALA A 65 10.81 0.24 -14.16
C ALA A 65 11.57 -1.08 -13.95
N LEU A 66 10.99 -2.03 -13.21
CA LEU A 66 11.56 -3.37 -13.00
C LEU A 66 11.70 -4.14 -14.30
N ALA A 67 10.74 -3.99 -15.22
CA ALA A 67 10.83 -4.56 -16.56
C ALA A 67 12.00 -3.98 -17.37
N GLN A 68 12.26 -2.66 -17.27
CA GLN A 68 13.36 -2.01 -17.99
C GLN A 68 14.74 -2.49 -17.55
N VAL A 69 14.90 -2.84 -16.27
CA VAL A 69 16.16 -3.37 -15.73
C VAL A 69 16.25 -4.90 -15.78
N ASN A 70 15.27 -5.58 -16.40
CA ASN A 70 15.16 -7.04 -16.44
C ASN A 70 15.26 -7.69 -15.05
N TYR A 71 14.54 -7.12 -14.07
CA TYR A 71 14.48 -7.68 -12.72
C TYR A 71 13.97 -9.13 -12.77
N PRO A 72 14.72 -10.12 -12.26
CA PRO A 72 14.42 -11.54 -12.46
C PRO A 72 13.12 -12.00 -11.79
N ASP A 73 12.73 -11.37 -10.69
CA ASP A 73 11.56 -11.75 -9.89
C ASP A 73 10.32 -10.89 -10.20
N LEU A 74 10.30 -10.18 -11.33
CA LEU A 74 9.20 -9.28 -11.72
C LEU A 74 7.83 -9.96 -11.70
N ASP A 75 7.72 -11.17 -12.24
CA ASP A 75 6.42 -11.87 -12.30
C ASP A 75 5.90 -12.24 -10.91
N ALA A 76 6.79 -12.66 -10.00
CA ALA A 76 6.43 -12.93 -8.61
C ALA A 76 6.02 -11.64 -7.88
N HIS A 77 6.69 -10.53 -8.19
CA HIS A 77 6.39 -9.20 -7.65
C HIS A 77 4.99 -8.70 -8.07
N LYS A 78 4.68 -8.79 -9.38
CA LYS A 78 3.35 -8.52 -9.94
C LYS A 78 2.24 -9.35 -9.29
N ASP A 79 2.53 -10.61 -9.01
CA ASP A 79 1.59 -11.52 -8.37
C ASP A 79 1.27 -11.07 -6.92
N MET A 80 2.24 -10.53 -6.18
CA MET A 80 2.01 -9.95 -4.85
C MET A 80 1.13 -8.70 -4.91
N HIS A 81 1.42 -7.80 -5.85
CA HIS A 81 0.60 -6.61 -6.12
C HIS A 81 -0.84 -6.98 -6.44
N GLY A 82 -1.04 -7.93 -7.37
CA GLY A 82 -2.36 -8.40 -7.75
C GLY A 82 -3.13 -9.06 -6.60
N ARG A 83 -2.43 -9.73 -5.67
CA ARG A 83 -3.03 -10.29 -4.45
C ARG A 83 -3.49 -9.19 -3.50
N LEU A 84 -2.65 -8.17 -3.24
CA LEU A 84 -3.04 -7.05 -2.38
C LEU A 84 -4.32 -6.38 -2.87
N ILE A 85 -4.41 -6.03 -4.15
CA ILE A 85 -5.58 -5.33 -4.68
C ILE A 85 -6.86 -6.15 -4.46
N LYS A 86 -6.80 -7.47 -4.65
CA LYS A 86 -7.93 -8.38 -4.39
C LYS A 86 -8.31 -8.41 -2.91
N ASP A 87 -7.32 -8.46 -2.02
CA ASP A 87 -7.55 -8.48 -0.57
C ASP A 87 -8.15 -7.16 -0.08
N VAL A 88 -7.64 -6.01 -0.56
CA VAL A 88 -8.19 -4.68 -0.27
C VAL A 88 -9.65 -4.58 -0.73
N GLN A 89 -9.97 -5.06 -1.93
CA GLN A 89 -11.36 -5.10 -2.41
C GLN A 89 -12.26 -5.99 -1.55
N LYS A 90 -11.74 -7.11 -1.03
CA LYS A 90 -12.48 -8.01 -0.13
C LYS A 90 -12.76 -7.32 1.21
N HIS A 91 -11.77 -6.64 1.79
CA HIS A 91 -11.94 -5.84 3.00
C HIS A 91 -12.98 -4.72 2.79
N LYS A 92 -12.90 -4.00 1.67
CA LYS A 92 -13.87 -2.95 1.30
C LYS A 92 -15.30 -3.47 1.31
N LYS A 93 -15.57 -4.60 0.64
CA LYS A 93 -16.91 -5.22 0.59
C LYS A 93 -17.44 -5.59 1.98
N ARG A 94 -16.58 -6.04 2.89
CA ARG A 94 -16.99 -6.36 4.27
C ARG A 94 -17.33 -5.09 5.06
N ILE A 95 -16.55 -4.02 4.89
CA ILE A 95 -16.81 -2.70 5.47
C ILE A 95 -18.14 -2.13 4.97
N GLU A 96 -18.41 -2.20 3.66
CA GLU A 96 -19.67 -1.76 3.04
C GLU A 96 -20.88 -2.54 3.57
N ASN A 97 -20.69 -3.81 3.93
CA ASN A 97 -21.71 -4.66 4.59
C ASN A 97 -21.85 -4.41 6.10
N ASN A 98 -21.34 -3.28 6.62
CA ASN A 98 -21.39 -2.86 8.03
C ASN A 98 -20.66 -3.78 9.02
N ASP A 99 -19.65 -4.53 8.58
CA ASP A 99 -18.73 -5.23 9.49
C ASP A 99 -17.87 -4.20 10.23
N ARG A 100 -18.21 -3.92 11.50
CA ARG A 100 -17.53 -2.92 12.31
C ARG A 100 -16.13 -3.32 12.73
N GLN A 101 -15.90 -4.63 12.94
CA GLN A 101 -14.58 -5.14 13.33
C GLN A 101 -13.61 -4.99 12.15
N GLU A 102 -14.11 -5.23 10.94
CA GLU A 102 -13.31 -5.13 9.72
C GLU A 102 -12.66 -3.77 9.51
N ARG A 103 -13.31 -2.69 9.97
CA ARG A 103 -12.75 -1.33 9.84
C ARG A 103 -11.39 -1.19 10.50
N THR A 104 -11.21 -1.83 11.66
CA THR A 104 -9.95 -1.80 12.40
C THR A 104 -8.97 -2.83 11.84
N ASP A 105 -9.45 -4.03 11.53
CA ASP A 105 -8.62 -5.11 10.99
C ASP A 105 -7.99 -4.72 9.65
N PHE A 106 -8.75 -4.03 8.80
CA PHE A 106 -8.28 -3.56 7.50
C PHE A 106 -7.13 -2.55 7.59
N TYR A 107 -7.17 -1.63 8.56
CA TYR A 107 -6.07 -0.70 8.80
C TYR A 107 -4.78 -1.44 9.18
N HIS A 108 -4.88 -2.42 10.09
CA HIS A 108 -3.73 -3.22 10.51
C HIS A 108 -3.17 -4.05 9.36
N PHE A 109 -4.05 -4.68 8.59
CA PHE A 109 -3.69 -5.42 7.38
C PHE A 109 -2.89 -4.55 6.40
N LEU A 110 -3.40 -3.37 6.03
CA LEU A 110 -2.73 -2.49 5.08
C LEU A 110 -1.36 -2.01 5.57
N ARG A 111 -1.29 -1.58 6.83
CA ARG A 111 -0.03 -1.15 7.45
C ARG A 111 1.00 -2.27 7.41
N ASP A 112 0.61 -3.46 7.86
CA ASP A 112 1.54 -4.59 7.99
C ASP A 112 1.97 -5.07 6.62
N TRP A 113 1.06 -5.12 5.64
CA TRP A 113 1.39 -5.43 4.26
C TRP A 113 2.40 -4.43 3.68
N LEU A 114 2.11 -3.12 3.74
CA LEU A 114 2.98 -2.11 3.12
C LEU A 114 4.38 -2.12 3.71
N LEU A 115 4.50 -2.16 5.05
CA LEU A 115 5.82 -2.14 5.69
C LEU A 115 6.61 -3.42 5.43
N THR A 116 5.94 -4.57 5.35
CA THR A 116 6.59 -5.85 5.05
C THR A 116 7.02 -5.88 3.59
N HIS A 117 6.14 -5.50 2.67
CA HIS A 117 6.42 -5.46 1.23
C HIS A 117 7.60 -4.55 0.91
N ILE A 118 7.63 -3.32 1.46
CA ILE A 118 8.77 -2.41 1.27
C ILE A 118 10.08 -3.03 1.73
N VAL A 119 10.10 -3.65 2.91
CA VAL A 119 11.35 -4.15 3.53
C VAL A 119 11.81 -5.46 2.93
N GLU A 120 10.89 -6.37 2.62
CA GLU A 120 11.20 -7.74 2.22
C GLU A 120 11.23 -7.92 0.70
N GLU A 121 10.49 -7.11 -0.06
CA GLU A 121 10.34 -7.26 -1.52
C GLU A 121 10.95 -6.06 -2.26
N ASP A 122 10.54 -4.84 -1.93
CA ASP A 122 10.97 -3.66 -2.69
C ASP A 122 12.46 -3.36 -2.51
N MET A 123 12.97 -3.56 -1.30
CA MET A 123 14.40 -3.41 -1.01
C MET A 123 15.29 -4.37 -1.79
N LEU A 124 14.77 -5.48 -2.32
CA LEU A 124 15.55 -6.46 -3.09
C LEU A 124 15.98 -5.91 -4.45
N TYR A 125 15.13 -5.10 -5.09
CA TYR A 125 15.44 -4.53 -6.40
C TYR A 125 16.34 -3.30 -6.31
N LYS A 126 16.61 -2.75 -5.12
CA LYS A 126 17.42 -1.54 -4.91
C LYS A 126 18.74 -1.54 -5.69
N ASN A 127 19.43 -2.68 -5.70
CA ASN A 127 20.73 -2.83 -6.35
C ASN A 127 20.65 -2.88 -7.89
N TYR A 128 19.46 -2.97 -8.47
CA TYR A 128 19.24 -2.98 -9.92
C TYR A 128 19.10 -1.57 -10.51
N PHE A 129 18.86 -0.57 -9.66
CA PHE A 129 18.77 0.85 -10.03
C PHE A 129 19.99 1.67 -9.60
N SER A 130 21.06 0.98 -9.16
CA SER A 130 22.32 1.56 -8.68
C SER A 130 23.33 1.82 -9.80
#